data_AF-A0A8R1IAL9-F1
#
_entry.id   AF-A0A8R1IAL9-F1
#
_cell.length_a   1.000
_cell.length_b   1.000
_cell.length_c   1.000
_cell.angle_alpha   90.00
_cell.angle_beta   90.00
_cell.angle_gamma   90.00
#
_symmetry.space_group_name_H-M   'P 1'
#
loop_
_entity.id
_entity.type
_entity.pdbx_description
1 polymer ?
#
loop_
_entity_poly.entity_id
_entity_poly.type
_entity_poly.pdbx_seq_one_letter_code
_entity_poly.pdbx_strand_id
1 'polypeptide(L)'
;MLGKVGLRMNTNKTKVMRNKFASQSPVNVTHNNVTTCIEEVNEYVYLGRLLNHNNELEPELHRIRRAARAAFNKIKNTTDALSCPRIRAQLFDSIVLPALTYGSEVWTFTQALSERVRVTHAALKRRLVGISLSEKRQRNLHREDIRAQSEVRDPLLVIKKKKLGWAGHIIRRNDGRWTRLVQEWYPNE
;
A
#
# COMPACT_ATOMS: atom_id res chain seq x y z
N MET A 1 5.45 25.96 20.82
CA MET A 1 6.62 25.07 20.63
C MET A 1 7.25 25.18 19.24
N LEU A 2 6.50 25.14 18.13
CA LEU A 2 7.09 25.25 16.78
C LEU A 2 7.82 26.59 16.50
N GLY A 3 7.22 27.72 16.89
CA GLY A 3 7.84 29.04 16.72
C GLY A 3 9.15 29.22 17.51
N LYS A 4 9.36 28.45 18.60
CA LYS A 4 10.61 28.50 19.38
C LYS A 4 11.81 27.92 18.63
N VAL A 5 11.57 27.09 17.62
CA VAL A 5 12.60 26.46 16.77
C VAL A 5 12.57 26.99 15.33
N GLY A 6 11.89 28.12 15.09
CA GLY A 6 11.80 28.74 13.77
C GLY A 6 10.94 28.00 12.75
N LEU A 7 10.12 27.04 13.17
CA LEU A 7 9.25 26.27 12.28
C LEU A 7 7.83 26.85 12.21
N ARG A 8 7.25 26.85 11.01
CA ARG A 8 5.86 27.27 10.75
C ARG A 8 5.03 26.10 10.26
N MET A 9 3.84 25.94 10.84
CA MET A 9 2.87 24.93 10.39
C MET A 9 2.29 25.32 9.03
N ASN A 10 2.22 24.36 8.11
CA ASN A 10 1.50 24.52 6.86
C ASN A 10 0.05 24.05 7.05
N THR A 11 -0.87 24.99 7.19
CA THR A 11 -2.30 24.72 7.42
C THR A 11 -2.98 24.04 6.23
N ASN A 12 -2.44 24.16 5.01
CA ASN A 12 -2.97 23.47 3.83
C ASN A 12 -2.66 21.97 3.85
N LYS A 13 -1.48 21.57 4.38
CA LYS A 13 -1.07 20.15 4.48
C LYS A 13 -1.51 19.48 5.78
N THR A 14 -1.72 20.27 6.83
CA THR A 14 -2.12 19.80 8.15
C THR A 14 -3.63 19.59 8.16
N LYS A 15 -4.08 18.40 8.55
CA LYS A 15 -5.49 18.03 8.65
C LYS A 15 -5.74 17.38 10.01
N VAL A 16 -6.98 17.47 10.47
CA VAL A 16 -7.44 16.77 11.68
C VAL A 16 -8.24 15.54 11.26
N MET A 17 -7.94 14.40 11.87
CA MET A 17 -8.79 13.21 11.82
C MET A 17 -9.22 12.89 13.24
N ARG A 18 -10.52 12.68 13.46
CA ARG A 18 -11.07 12.34 14.77
C ARG A 18 -11.51 10.88 14.83
N ASN A 19 -11.51 10.32 16.03
CA ASN A 19 -12.22 9.08 16.33
C ASN A 19 -13.58 9.41 16.98
N LYS A 20 -14.44 8.39 17.16
CA LYS A 20 -15.77 8.55 17.78
C LYS A 20 -15.77 9.07 19.22
N PHE A 21 -14.62 9.07 19.90
CA PHE A 21 -14.49 9.49 21.29
C PHE A 21 -13.92 10.91 21.44
N ALA A 22 -13.45 11.52 20.35
CA ALA A 22 -12.87 12.85 20.38
C ALA A 22 -13.96 13.93 20.43
N SER A 23 -13.68 15.04 21.11
CA SER A 23 -14.52 16.25 21.08
C SER A 23 -14.72 16.71 19.64
N GLN A 24 -15.91 17.22 19.31
CA GLN A 24 -16.22 17.80 17.99
C GLN A 24 -15.86 19.29 17.89
N SER A 25 -15.18 19.84 18.90
CA SER A 25 -14.75 21.24 18.91
C SER A 25 -13.72 21.52 17.80
N PRO A 26 -13.86 22.62 17.03
CA PRO A 26 -12.92 22.98 15.97
C PRO A 26 -11.48 23.10 16.47
N VAL A 27 -10.51 22.62 15.69
CA VAL A 27 -9.08 22.82 16.00
C VAL A 27 -8.61 24.10 15.35
N ASN A 28 -8.45 25.14 16.17
CA ASN A 28 -7.96 26.44 15.73
C ASN A 28 -6.47 26.58 16.00
N VAL A 29 -5.73 27.08 15.01
CA VAL A 29 -4.32 27.44 15.14
C VAL A 29 -4.17 28.94 14.92
N THR A 30 -3.68 29.65 15.94
CA THR A 30 -3.42 31.08 15.86
C THR A 30 -1.94 31.33 15.60
N HIS A 31 -1.64 32.13 14.58
CA HIS A 31 -0.28 32.55 14.23
C HIS A 31 -0.31 33.98 13.67
N ASN A 32 0.55 34.87 14.18
CA ASN A 32 0.59 36.29 13.81
C ASN A 32 -0.79 36.98 13.90
N ASN A 33 -1.53 36.77 14.98
CA ASN A 33 -2.90 37.29 15.19
C ASN A 33 -3.95 36.82 14.17
N VAL A 34 -3.61 35.87 13.30
CA VAL A 34 -4.56 35.22 12.40
C VAL A 34 -4.88 33.84 12.96
N THR A 35 -6.17 33.59 13.18
CA THR A 35 -6.67 32.28 13.59
C THR A 35 -7.18 31.53 12.36
N THR A 36 -6.64 30.35 12.13
CA THR A 36 -7.07 29.46 11.04
C THR A 36 -7.61 28.16 11.63
N CYS A 37 -8.83 27.78 11.24
CA CYS A 37 -9.39 26.49 11.56
C CYS A 37 -8.72 25.41 10.68
N ILE A 38 -8.23 24.35 11.28
CA ILE A 38 -7.65 23.22 10.56
C ILE A 38 -8.79 22.36 10.00
N GLU A 39 -8.70 22.04 8.71
CA GLU A 39 -9.68 21.19 8.04
C GLU A 39 -9.72 19.80 8.67
N GLU A 40 -10.93 19.35 8.98
CA GLU A 40 -11.22 18.00 9.42
C GLU A 40 -11.52 17.10 8.22
N VAL A 41 -10.87 15.93 8.16
CA VAL A 41 -10.98 14.98 7.05
C VAL A 41 -11.30 13.58 7.53
N ASN A 42 -12.07 12.84 6.73
CA ASN A 42 -12.37 11.43 6.99
C ASN A 42 -11.31 10.48 6.44
N GLU A 43 -10.50 10.94 5.48
CA GLU A 43 -9.41 10.18 4.89
C GLU A 43 -8.14 11.02 4.79
N TYR A 44 -6.99 10.41 5.05
CA TYR A 44 -5.70 11.07 4.92
C TYR A 44 -4.60 10.10 4.54
N VAL A 45 -3.70 10.51 3.64
CA VAL A 45 -2.53 9.71 3.27
C VAL A 45 -1.39 10.00 4.24
N TYR A 46 -1.12 9.07 5.14
CA TYR A 46 -0.01 9.15 6.08
C TYR A 46 1.08 8.15 5.71
N LEU A 47 2.30 8.64 5.49
CA LEU A 47 3.48 7.83 5.08
C LEU A 47 3.20 6.90 3.88
N GLY A 48 2.39 7.38 2.93
CA GLY A 48 2.03 6.65 1.72
C GLY A 48 0.79 5.76 1.82
N ARG A 49 0.33 5.41 3.04
CA ARG A 49 -0.90 4.63 3.26
C ARG A 49 -2.09 5.55 3.50
N LEU A 50 -3.23 5.25 2.88
CA LEU A 50 -4.49 5.90 3.18
C LEU A 50 -5.06 5.38 4.51
N LEU A 51 -5.30 6.29 5.43
CA LEU A 51 -6.05 6.08 6.65
C LEU A 51 -7.46 6.61 6.45
N ASN A 52 -8.46 5.91 6.97
CA ASN A 52 -9.84 6.39 6.98
C ASN A 52 -10.49 6.11 8.33
N HIS A 53 -11.57 6.83 8.60
CA HIS A 53 -12.31 6.73 9.87
C HIS A 53 -12.91 5.34 10.10
N ASN A 54 -13.38 4.69 9.03
CA ASN A 54 -14.06 3.39 9.10
C ASN A 54 -13.09 2.19 9.17
N ASN A 55 -11.77 2.44 9.13
CA ASN A 55 -10.72 1.42 9.03
C ASN A 55 -10.91 0.44 7.85
N GLU A 56 -11.48 0.92 6.75
CA GLU A 56 -11.71 0.17 5.52
C GLU A 56 -10.45 0.10 4.68
N LEU A 57 -10.09 -1.09 4.21
CA LEU A 57 -8.89 -1.27 3.40
C LEU A 57 -9.12 -1.00 1.90
N GLU A 58 -10.37 -1.09 1.42
CA GLU A 58 -10.68 -1.00 -0.01
C GLU A 58 -10.16 0.27 -0.71
N PRO A 59 -10.34 1.48 -0.16
CA PRO A 59 -9.82 2.70 -0.78
C PRO A 59 -8.30 2.66 -0.95
N GLU A 60 -7.57 2.08 0.01
CA GLU A 60 -6.13 1.88 -0.07
C GLU A 60 -5.75 0.88 -1.17
N LEU A 61 -6.49 -0.22 -1.32
CA LEU A 61 -6.25 -1.18 -2.40
C LEU A 61 -6.45 -0.58 -3.79
N HIS A 62 -7.43 0.30 -3.95
CA HIS A 62 -7.61 1.04 -5.19
C HIS A 62 -6.39 1.91 -5.49
N ARG A 63 -5.81 2.60 -4.49
CA ARG A 63 -4.58 3.39 -4.65
C ARG A 63 -3.39 2.52 -5.04
N ILE A 64 -3.17 1.41 -4.35
CA ILE A 64 -2.07 0.48 -4.63
C ILE A 64 -2.19 -0.12 -6.03
N ARG A 65 -3.40 -0.55 -6.43
CA ARG A 65 -3.66 -1.05 -7.79
C ARG A 65 -3.33 -0.01 -8.84
N ARG A 66 -3.69 1.26 -8.61
CA ARG A 66 -3.34 2.37 -9.50
C ARG A 66 -1.84 2.60 -9.55
N ALA A 67 -1.16 2.58 -8.40
CA ALA A 67 0.29 2.73 -8.31
C ALA A 67 1.03 1.62 -9.06
N ALA A 68 0.64 0.36 -8.86
CA ALA A 68 1.21 -0.80 -9.56
C ALA A 68 0.99 -0.71 -11.08
N ARG A 69 -0.21 -0.29 -11.53
CA ARG A 69 -0.49 -0.03 -12.95
C ARG A 69 0.38 1.08 -13.52
N ALA A 70 0.52 2.19 -12.80
CA ALA A 70 1.35 3.30 -13.22
C ALA A 70 2.84 2.88 -13.31
N ALA A 71 3.33 2.14 -12.32
CA ALA A 71 4.67 1.56 -12.31
C ALA A 71 4.89 0.63 -13.52
N PHE A 72 3.94 -0.25 -13.82
CA PHE A 72 4.01 -1.12 -14.99
C PHE A 72 4.02 -0.33 -16.31
N ASN A 73 3.16 0.68 -16.44
CA ASN A 73 3.11 1.49 -17.65
C ASN A 73 4.44 2.23 -17.91
N LYS A 74 5.15 2.66 -16.86
CA LYS A 74 6.47 3.30 -17.00
C LYS A 74 7.53 2.38 -17.60
N ILE A 75 7.48 1.08 -17.28
CA ILE A 75 8.45 0.09 -17.77
C ILE A 75 7.98 -0.64 -19.02
N LYS A 76 6.74 -0.40 -19.46
CA LYS A 76 6.09 -1.21 -20.51
C LYS A 76 6.91 -1.25 -21.80
N ASN A 77 7.29 -0.09 -22.33
CA ASN A 77 8.04 -0.01 -23.58
C ASN A 77 9.38 -0.76 -23.48
N THR A 78 10.08 -0.62 -22.36
CA THR A 78 11.32 -1.35 -22.09
C THR A 78 11.06 -2.86 -22.00
N THR A 79 10.01 -3.29 -21.29
CA THR A 79 9.67 -4.72 -21.21
C THR A 79 9.20 -5.29 -22.53
N ASP A 80 8.59 -4.51 -23.41
CA ASP A 80 8.12 -4.96 -24.73
C ASP A 80 9.30 -5.12 -25.71
N ALA A 81 10.34 -4.29 -25.57
CA ALA A 81 11.58 -4.40 -26.36
C ALA A 81 12.50 -5.56 -25.93
N LEU A 82 12.30 -6.10 -24.72
CA LEU A 82 13.13 -7.19 -24.20
C LEU A 82 12.58 -8.56 -24.61
N SER A 83 13.43 -9.38 -25.24
CA SER A 83 13.06 -10.75 -25.62
C SER A 83 13.19 -11.76 -24.47
N CYS A 84 14.11 -11.52 -23.52
CA CYS A 84 14.39 -12.46 -22.43
C CYS A 84 13.32 -12.39 -21.31
N PRO A 85 12.53 -13.46 -21.06
CA PRO A 85 11.49 -13.47 -20.03
C PRO A 85 12.02 -13.18 -18.62
N ARG A 86 13.21 -13.70 -18.31
CA ARG A 86 13.89 -13.49 -17.03
C ARG A 86 14.17 -12.02 -16.72
N ILE A 87 14.72 -11.27 -17.68
CA ILE A 87 15.02 -9.84 -17.48
C ILE A 87 13.73 -9.03 -17.32
N ARG A 88 12.70 -9.35 -18.11
CA ARG A 88 11.36 -8.73 -17.97
C ARG A 88 10.78 -8.98 -16.59
N ALA A 89 10.90 -10.21 -16.09
CA ALA A 89 10.45 -10.57 -14.76
C ALA A 89 11.23 -9.84 -13.67
N GLN A 90 12.55 -9.73 -13.78
CA GLN A 90 13.38 -8.95 -12.85
C GLN A 90 12.98 -7.46 -12.81
N LEU A 91 12.68 -6.87 -13.97
CA LEU A 91 12.22 -5.48 -14.04
C LEU A 91 10.84 -5.30 -13.41
N PHE A 92 9.92 -6.23 -13.67
CA PHE A 92 8.61 -6.27 -13.01
C PHE A 92 8.74 -6.40 -11.50
N ASP A 93 9.57 -7.34 -11.05
CA ASP A 93 9.77 -7.68 -9.65
C ASP A 93 10.49 -6.59 -8.84
N SER A 94 11.26 -5.73 -9.50
CA SER A 94 11.98 -4.61 -8.88
C SER A 94 11.15 -3.33 -8.85
N ILE A 95 10.20 -3.13 -9.77
CA ILE A 95 9.47 -1.86 -9.91
C ILE A 95 7.98 -2.01 -9.58
N VAL A 96 7.32 -3.01 -10.14
CA VAL A 96 5.86 -3.18 -10.04
C VAL A 96 5.49 -3.92 -8.76
N LEU A 97 6.23 -4.98 -8.42
CA LEU A 97 5.94 -5.80 -7.26
C LEU A 97 6.08 -5.03 -5.93
N PRO A 98 7.09 -4.15 -5.74
CA PRO A 98 7.13 -3.29 -4.56
C PRO A 98 5.96 -2.31 -4.49
N ALA A 99 5.56 -1.71 -5.62
CA ALA A 99 4.40 -0.82 -5.68
C ALA A 99 3.09 -1.55 -5.32
N LEU A 100 2.94 -2.80 -5.74
CA LEU A 100 1.76 -3.64 -5.44
C LEU A 100 1.73 -4.13 -3.99
N THR A 101 2.87 -4.24 -3.32
CA THR A 101 3.00 -4.82 -1.96
C THR A 101 3.42 -3.79 -0.91
N TYR A 102 3.37 -2.50 -1.24
CA TYR A 102 3.75 -1.40 -0.35
C TYR A 102 2.79 -1.30 0.83
N GLY A 103 3.31 -1.28 2.06
CA GLY A 103 2.48 -1.18 3.27
C GLY A 103 1.70 -2.46 3.61
N SER A 104 1.99 -3.58 2.94
CA SER A 104 1.31 -4.86 3.20
C SER A 104 1.56 -5.45 4.58
N GLU A 105 2.58 -4.98 5.29
CA GLU A 105 2.86 -5.32 6.68
C GLU A 105 1.66 -4.97 7.59
N VAL A 106 1.01 -3.83 7.34
CA VAL A 106 -0.05 -3.25 8.18
C VAL A 106 -1.47 -3.55 7.69
N TRP A 107 -1.64 -4.33 6.61
CA TRP A 107 -2.96 -4.74 6.14
C TRP A 107 -3.53 -5.90 6.95
N THR A 108 -4.85 -5.92 7.15
CA THR A 108 -5.57 -7.10 7.62
C THR A 108 -5.70 -8.10 6.48
N PHE A 109 -5.00 -9.23 6.55
CA PHE A 109 -4.90 -10.16 5.42
C PHE A 109 -6.09 -11.13 5.36
N THR A 110 -7.16 -10.70 4.72
CA THR A 110 -8.34 -11.54 4.46
C THR A 110 -8.19 -12.32 3.16
N GLN A 111 -8.99 -13.39 2.99
CA GLN A 111 -9.05 -14.12 1.73
C GLN A 111 -9.49 -13.22 0.55
N ALA A 112 -10.46 -12.34 0.79
CA ALA A 112 -10.94 -11.38 -0.19
C ALA A 112 -9.84 -10.40 -0.62
N LEU A 113 -9.06 -9.87 0.32
CA LEU A 113 -7.89 -9.04 0.02
C LEU A 113 -6.86 -9.79 -0.83
N SER A 114 -6.55 -11.03 -0.45
CA SER A 114 -5.60 -11.88 -1.16
C SER A 114 -6.01 -12.04 -2.63
N GLU A 115 -7.31 -12.26 -2.89
CA GLU A 115 -7.80 -12.38 -4.26
C GLU A 115 -7.72 -11.06 -5.03
N ARG A 116 -8.01 -9.91 -4.41
CA ARG A 116 -7.85 -8.60 -5.06
C ARG A 116 -6.40 -8.34 -5.52
N VAL A 117 -5.43 -8.71 -4.69
CA VAL A 117 -3.99 -8.63 -5.03
C VAL A 117 -3.67 -9.61 -6.17
N ARG A 118 -4.13 -10.87 -6.09
CA ARG A 118 -3.92 -11.87 -7.16
C ARG A 118 -4.50 -11.42 -8.49
N VAL A 119 -5.72 -10.90 -8.51
CA VAL A 119 -6.40 -10.40 -9.72
C VAL A 119 -5.61 -9.26 -10.35
N THR A 120 -5.17 -8.30 -9.53
CA THR A 120 -4.35 -7.17 -10.02
C THR A 120 -3.03 -7.66 -10.59
N HIS A 121 -2.34 -8.54 -9.87
CA HIS A 121 -1.08 -9.13 -10.31
C HIS A 121 -1.24 -9.92 -11.61
N ALA A 122 -2.24 -10.81 -11.70
CA ALA A 122 -2.52 -11.62 -12.88
C ALA A 122 -2.81 -10.76 -14.11
N ALA A 123 -3.52 -9.63 -13.95
CA ALA A 123 -3.79 -8.71 -15.04
C ALA A 123 -2.51 -8.03 -15.57
N LEU A 124 -1.62 -7.61 -14.67
CA LEU A 124 -0.34 -6.98 -15.03
C LEU A 124 0.63 -8.01 -15.63
N LYS A 125 0.73 -9.19 -15.02
CA LYS A 125 1.54 -10.32 -15.49
C LYS A 125 1.15 -10.79 -16.88
N ARG A 126 -0.16 -10.90 -17.17
CA ARG A 126 -0.64 -11.22 -18.52
C ARG A 126 -0.18 -10.17 -19.55
N ARG A 127 -0.25 -8.88 -19.18
CA ARG A 127 0.25 -7.80 -20.05
C ARG A 127 1.77 -7.85 -20.20
N LEU A 128 2.50 -8.26 -19.16
CA LEU A 128 3.94 -8.45 -19.21
C LEU A 128 4.30 -9.52 -20.23
N VAL A 129 3.59 -10.65 -20.30
CA VAL A 129 3.88 -11.68 -21.32
C VAL A 129 3.32 -11.34 -22.71
N GLY A 130 2.71 -10.16 -22.90
CA GLY A 130 2.19 -9.70 -24.19
C GLY A 130 0.83 -10.26 -24.60
N ILE A 131 0.19 -11.10 -23.77
CA ILE A 131 -1.06 -11.77 -24.12
C ILE A 131 -2.25 -10.83 -23.95
N SER A 132 -3.11 -10.70 -24.96
CA SER A 132 -4.36 -9.92 -24.85
C SER A 132 -5.48 -10.70 -24.11
N LEU A 133 -6.56 -10.03 -23.68
CA LEU A 133 -7.71 -10.76 -23.09
C LEU A 133 -8.43 -11.63 -24.14
N SER A 134 -8.49 -11.16 -25.37
CA SER A 134 -9.10 -11.90 -26.48
C SER A 134 -8.27 -13.12 -26.83
N GLU A 135 -6.96 -12.97 -26.95
CA GLU A 135 -6.03 -14.07 -27.19
C GLU A 135 -6.07 -15.12 -26.08
N LYS A 136 -6.10 -14.69 -24.81
CA LYS A 136 -6.26 -15.59 -23.67
C LYS A 136 -7.50 -16.50 -23.82
N ARG A 137 -8.63 -15.91 -24.23
CA ARG A 137 -9.90 -16.64 -24.42
C ARG A 137 -9.84 -17.57 -25.63
N GLN A 138 -9.30 -17.09 -26.76
CA GLN A 138 -9.17 -17.87 -27.99
C GLN A 138 -8.28 -19.10 -27.80
N ARG A 139 -7.17 -18.95 -27.06
CA ARG A 139 -6.23 -20.02 -26.75
C ARG A 139 -6.61 -20.84 -25.51
N ASN A 140 -7.75 -20.55 -24.88
CA ASN A 140 -8.21 -21.14 -23.63
C ASN A 140 -7.13 -21.22 -22.53
N LEU A 141 -6.33 -20.16 -22.38
CA LEU A 141 -5.19 -20.16 -21.46
C LEU A 141 -5.66 -19.95 -20.01
N HIS A 142 -5.19 -20.83 -19.12
CA HIS A 142 -5.39 -20.75 -17.69
C HIS A 142 -4.38 -19.82 -17.01
N ARG A 143 -4.54 -19.58 -15.69
CA ARG A 143 -3.65 -18.67 -14.94
C ARG A 143 -2.24 -19.26 -14.79
N GLU A 144 -2.18 -20.58 -14.77
CA GLU A 144 -1.02 -21.47 -14.66
C GLU A 144 -0.17 -21.38 -15.92
N ASP A 145 -0.77 -21.39 -17.12
CA ASP A 145 -0.05 -21.24 -18.39
C ASP A 145 0.67 -19.88 -18.46
N ILE A 146 -0.03 -18.81 -18.08
CA ILE A 146 0.54 -17.46 -18.02
C ILE A 146 1.62 -17.41 -16.93
N ARG A 147 1.48 -18.18 -15.84
CA ARG A 147 2.49 -18.27 -14.78
C ARG A 147 3.75 -18.99 -15.28
N ALA A 148 3.62 -20.07 -16.03
CA ALA A 148 4.76 -20.80 -16.58
C ALA A 148 5.59 -19.92 -17.55
N GLN A 149 4.93 -19.02 -18.28
CA GLN A 149 5.59 -18.07 -19.18
C GLN A 149 6.21 -16.85 -18.48
N SER A 150 5.84 -16.60 -17.21
CA SER A 150 6.28 -15.44 -16.46
C SER A 150 7.13 -15.86 -15.27
N GLU A 151 8.41 -15.50 -15.25
CA GLU A 151 9.32 -15.79 -14.13
C GLU A 151 9.12 -14.84 -12.92
N VAL A 152 7.97 -14.17 -12.82
CA VAL A 152 7.69 -13.19 -11.76
C VAL A 152 7.33 -13.86 -10.44
N ARG A 153 7.75 -13.24 -9.32
CA ARG A 153 7.44 -13.75 -7.98
C ARG A 153 5.94 -13.63 -7.65
N ASP A 154 5.46 -14.55 -6.82
CA ASP A 154 4.10 -14.48 -6.29
C ASP A 154 3.99 -13.32 -5.27
N PRO A 155 3.10 -12.34 -5.48
CA PRO A 155 2.93 -11.22 -4.56
C PRO A 155 2.50 -11.67 -3.17
N LEU A 156 1.74 -12.74 -3.03
CA LEU A 156 1.28 -13.19 -1.71
C LEU A 156 2.43 -13.78 -0.90
N LEU A 157 3.38 -14.46 -1.55
CA LEU A 157 4.61 -14.94 -0.88
C LEU A 157 5.46 -13.75 -0.41
N VAL A 158 5.57 -12.70 -1.22
CA VAL A 158 6.26 -11.47 -0.84
C VAL A 158 5.59 -10.79 0.34
N ILE A 159 4.26 -10.66 0.33
CA ILE A 159 3.49 -10.07 1.44
C ILE A 159 3.66 -10.90 2.72
N LYS A 160 3.55 -12.24 2.62
CA LYS A 160 3.76 -13.14 3.76
C LYS A 160 5.15 -12.95 4.36
N LYS A 161 6.19 -12.89 3.52
CA LYS A 161 7.57 -12.64 3.97
C LYS A 161 7.71 -11.29 4.66
N LYS A 162 7.13 -10.22 4.11
CA LYS A 162 7.12 -8.88 4.71
C LYS A 162 6.46 -8.86 6.09
N LYS A 163 5.27 -9.48 6.22
CA LYS A 163 4.56 -9.59 7.50
C LYS A 163 5.37 -10.35 8.55
N LEU A 164 5.97 -11.49 8.20
CA LEU A 164 6.81 -12.25 9.12
C LEU A 164 8.07 -11.46 9.51
N GLY A 165 8.69 -10.76 8.55
CA GLY A 165 9.82 -9.88 8.82
C GLY A 165 9.47 -8.76 9.79
N TRP A 166 8.28 -8.14 9.62
CA TRP A 166 7.76 -7.12 10.53
C TRP A 166 7.48 -7.68 11.92
N ALA A 167 6.82 -8.84 12.02
CA ALA A 167 6.60 -9.51 13.31
C ALA A 167 7.93 -9.78 14.04
N GLY A 168 8.93 -10.32 13.33
CA GLY A 168 10.27 -10.53 13.89
C GLY A 168 10.96 -9.23 14.30
N HIS A 169 10.75 -8.13 13.57
CA HIS A 169 11.27 -6.81 13.94
C HIS A 169 10.65 -6.31 15.25
N ILE A 170 9.34 -6.50 15.46
CA ILE A 170 8.68 -6.10 16.71
C ILE A 170 9.15 -6.95 17.89
N ILE A 171 9.27 -8.27 17.73
CA ILE A 171 9.73 -9.18 18.81
C ILE A 171 11.13 -8.81 19.30
N ARG A 172 12.04 -8.42 18.39
CA ARG A 172 13.41 -8.01 18.76
C ARG A 172 13.50 -6.61 19.36
N ARG A 173 12.41 -5.84 19.35
CA ARG A 173 12.44 -4.44 19.80
C ARG A 173 12.36 -4.36 21.33
N ASN A 174 13.24 -3.55 21.93
CA ASN A 174 13.31 -3.34 23.38
C ASN A 174 13.29 -1.83 23.76
N ASP A 175 12.61 -1.00 22.97
CA ASP A 175 12.59 0.46 23.11
C ASP A 175 11.38 1.00 23.88
N GLY A 176 10.61 0.14 24.55
CA GLY A 176 9.43 0.51 25.35
C GLY A 176 8.26 1.13 24.57
N ARG A 177 8.32 1.18 23.23
CA ARG A 177 7.26 1.79 22.42
C ARG A 177 6.00 0.92 22.39
N TRP A 178 4.85 1.60 22.36
CA TRP A 178 3.50 1.03 22.36
C TRP A 178 3.24 -0.13 21.39
N THR A 179 3.95 -0.24 20.27
CA THR A 179 3.71 -1.31 19.29
C THR A 179 3.83 -2.72 19.89
N ARG A 180 4.74 -2.93 20.84
CA ARG A 180 4.89 -4.22 21.52
C ARG A 180 3.80 -4.40 22.57
N LEU A 181 3.59 -3.38 23.41
CA LEU A 181 2.55 -3.37 24.44
C LEU A 181 1.16 -3.65 23.86
N VAL A 182 0.77 -3.00 22.76
CA VAL A 182 -0.54 -3.19 22.11
C VAL A 182 -0.69 -4.58 21.47
N GLN A 183 0.41 -5.22 21.05
CA GLN A 183 0.38 -6.58 20.48
C GLN A 183 0.31 -7.66 21.56
N GLU A 184 1.02 -7.47 22.67
CA GLU A 184 1.04 -8.37 23.82
C GLU A 184 -0.13 -8.10 24.78
N TRP A 185 -0.91 -7.04 24.54
CA TRP A 185 -2.05 -6.69 25.38
C TRP A 185 -3.16 -7.71 25.23
N TYR A 186 -3.44 -8.41 26.33
CA TYR A 186 -4.66 -9.18 26.52
C TYR A 186 -5.61 -8.32 27.37
N PRO A 187 -6.85 -8.08 26.92
CA PRO A 187 -7.85 -7.50 27.79
C PRO A 187 -8.06 -8.47 28.95
N ASN A 188 -7.63 -8.09 30.15
CA ASN A 188 -8.16 -8.71 31.36
C ASN A 188 -9.62 -8.28 31.48
N GLU A 189 -10.48 -9.22 31.84
CA GLU A 189 -11.94 -9.09 32.00
C GLU A 189 -12.38 -7.79 32.69
#